data_AF-A0A417QZT0-F1
#
_entry.id   AF-A0A417QZT0-F1
#
_cell.length_a   1.000
_cell.length_b   1.000
_cell.length_c   1.000
_cell.angle_alpha   90.00
_cell.angle_beta   90.00
_cell.angle_gamma   90.00
#
_symmetry.space_group_name_H-M   'P 1'
#
loop_
_entity.id
_entity.type
_entity.pdbx_description
1 polymer ?
#
loop_
_entity_poly.entity_id
_entity_poly.type
_entity_poly.pdbx_seq_one_letter_code
_entity_poly.pdbx_strand_id
1 'polypeptide(L)'
;MILIVMALAAVVIITAAVRGIAGHFSSSKPSASGTDKETTADASGGDKTEQETASSKSSPKDTLKAAELKATQYDYDGAIELLKADTSYSSDSDMQSAVKKYEEAKASCKSWPLEEVTHVFYHILIKDPSKAFDGDYKEADYNQVMTTIDEFNKITQTMYDKGYVMVSIKDMATVNEDGTMSPGEILLPEGKIPFVLSQDDVCYYHYMDGDGFASKLVVDDEGKIRNEYIEDDGSVSVGDYDMVPLIDRFVEEHPDFSYRGAKGIVALTGYNGILGYRTDISYETRPADLDDNKVEWLDAHPDFSLDKEREEAKKVADAMKEDGWLFASHTWGHQNIGQISLEQLQADTQKFKDNVDPLIGGTDIIIFAFGTDLTTQEDYSGDKFEYLKSVGYNYYCNVDSSKYFVQIRDRYFRQGRRNLDGYRMYYNPDLLEDLFNAKDVFDPSRPIPVPPMG
;
A
#
# COMPACT_ATOMS: atom_id res chain seq x y z
N MET A 1 20.26 -43.99 -40.06
CA MET A 1 19.98 -42.55 -40.21
C MET A 1 18.69 -42.27 -39.46
N ILE A 2 18.77 -41.34 -38.50
CA ILE A 2 17.66 -40.61 -37.85
C ILE A 2 16.90 -41.35 -36.73
N LEU A 3 17.26 -40.96 -35.50
CA LEU A 3 16.44 -40.91 -34.28
C LEU A 3 15.20 -40.05 -34.51
N ILE A 4 14.04 -40.39 -33.92
CA ILE A 4 13.14 -39.39 -33.31
C ILE A 4 12.52 -40.00 -32.03
N VAL A 5 12.75 -39.28 -30.93
CA VAL A 5 12.21 -39.46 -29.59
C VAL A 5 10.95 -38.59 -29.42
N MET A 6 10.10 -39.05 -28.50
CA MET A 6 8.80 -38.56 -28.04
C MET A 6 8.66 -37.08 -27.71
N ALA A 7 7.41 -36.58 -27.78
CA ALA A 7 6.80 -35.74 -26.73
C ALA A 7 5.27 -35.76 -26.86
N LEU A 8 4.59 -36.31 -25.86
CA LEU A 8 3.13 -36.26 -25.69
C LEU A 8 2.84 -35.15 -24.66
N ALA A 9 2.25 -34.05 -25.09
CA ALA A 9 1.82 -32.97 -24.19
C ALA A 9 0.38 -33.24 -23.74
N ALA A 10 0.17 -33.42 -22.44
CA ALA A 10 -1.15 -33.46 -21.82
C ALA A 10 -1.49 -32.04 -21.34
N VAL A 11 -2.48 -31.42 -21.97
CA VAL A 11 -3.09 -30.15 -21.56
C VAL A 11 -4.18 -30.47 -20.55
N VAL A 12 -4.07 -29.93 -19.33
CA VAL A 12 -5.14 -29.96 -18.32
C VAL A 12 -5.76 -28.57 -18.27
N ILE A 13 -7.00 -28.45 -18.74
CA ILE A 13 -7.83 -27.26 -18.63
C ILE A 13 -8.61 -27.38 -17.32
N ILE A 14 -8.32 -26.54 -16.33
CA ILE A 14 -9.17 -26.39 -15.15
C ILE A 14 -10.07 -25.18 -15.39
N THR A 15 -11.35 -25.44 -15.62
CA THR A 15 -12.42 -24.44 -15.63
C THR A 15 -13.07 -24.42 -14.25
N ALA A 16 -12.81 -23.38 -13.46
CA ALA A 16 -13.54 -23.13 -12.22
C ALA A 16 -14.73 -22.22 -12.53
N ALA A 17 -15.94 -22.78 -12.46
CA ALA A 17 -17.18 -22.05 -12.56
C ALA A 17 -17.53 -21.45 -11.19
N VAL A 18 -17.49 -20.13 -11.07
CA VAL A 18 -18.00 -19.41 -9.90
C VAL A 18 -19.52 -19.27 -10.05
N ARG A 19 -20.28 -19.98 -9.21
CA ARG A 19 -21.72 -19.73 -9.03
C ARG A 19 -21.90 -18.80 -7.84
N GLY A 20 -22.36 -17.58 -8.13
CA GLY A 20 -22.81 -16.63 -7.12
C GLY A 20 -24.03 -17.12 -6.36
N ILE A 21 -24.03 -16.87 -5.05
CA ILE A 21 -25.22 -16.94 -4.21
C ILE A 21 -25.48 -15.52 -3.72
N ALA A 22 -26.47 -14.88 -4.35
CA ALA A 22 -27.06 -13.63 -3.87
C ALA A 22 -27.95 -13.92 -2.65
N GLY A 23 -27.57 -13.41 -1.49
CA GLY A 23 -28.39 -13.40 -0.29
C GLY A 23 -29.14 -12.08 -0.16
N HIS A 24 -30.41 -12.06 -0.57
CA HIS A 24 -31.35 -10.96 -0.30
C HIS A 24 -31.61 -10.83 1.21
N PHE A 25 -31.29 -9.68 1.79
CA PHE A 25 -31.83 -9.25 3.08
C PHE A 25 -33.21 -8.63 2.89
N SER A 26 -34.23 -9.24 3.50
CA SER A 26 -35.56 -8.63 3.64
C SER A 26 -35.83 -8.36 5.11
N SER A 27 -36.24 -7.13 5.36
CA SER A 27 -36.60 -6.54 6.65
C SER A 27 -37.88 -7.15 7.23
N SER A 28 -37.94 -7.24 8.56
CA SER A 28 -39.19 -7.05 9.32
C SER A 28 -38.90 -6.84 10.82
N LYS A 29 -39.17 -5.63 11.33
CA LYS A 29 -39.56 -5.39 12.73
C LYS A 29 -41.04 -5.83 12.90
N PRO A 30 -41.46 -6.22 14.11
CA PRO A 30 -42.19 -5.24 14.92
C PRO A 30 -41.93 -5.28 16.44
N SER A 31 -42.11 -4.07 17.00
CA SER A 31 -42.39 -3.63 18.37
C SER A 31 -42.97 -4.64 19.38
N ALA A 32 -42.52 -4.60 20.65
CA ALA A 32 -43.24 -3.94 21.76
C ALA A 32 -42.87 -4.51 23.16
N SER A 33 -42.79 -3.60 24.14
CA SER A 33 -43.06 -3.79 25.60
C SER A 33 -42.11 -4.75 26.36
N GLY A 34 -41.29 -4.31 27.32
CA GLY A 34 -41.61 -3.50 28.48
C GLY A 34 -41.51 -4.36 29.75
N THR A 35 -40.72 -3.93 30.74
CA THR A 35 -40.97 -3.89 32.21
C THR A 35 -39.66 -4.04 33.00
N ASP A 36 -39.40 -3.06 33.84
CA ASP A 36 -38.36 -2.98 34.87
C ASP A 36 -38.48 -4.08 35.94
N LYS A 37 -37.35 -4.50 36.54
CA LYS A 37 -37.12 -4.37 37.99
C LYS A 37 -35.73 -4.86 38.44
N GLU A 38 -34.99 -3.86 38.90
CA GLU A 38 -34.01 -3.80 39.99
C GLU A 38 -34.05 -4.94 41.03
N THR A 39 -32.87 -5.51 41.34
CA THR A 39 -32.54 -6.01 42.69
C THR A 39 -31.01 -5.96 42.90
N THR A 40 -30.59 -5.05 43.77
CA THR A 40 -29.25 -5.00 44.39
C THR A 40 -29.16 -5.95 45.58
N ALA A 41 -28.10 -6.75 45.69
CA ALA A 41 -27.41 -7.08 46.96
C ALA A 41 -26.18 -7.98 46.71
N ASP A 42 -25.00 -7.35 46.78
CA ASP A 42 -23.87 -7.68 47.66
C ASP A 42 -23.54 -9.16 47.97
N ALA A 43 -22.34 -9.62 47.56
CA ALA A 43 -21.43 -10.39 48.43
C ALA A 43 -20.11 -10.73 47.72
N SER A 44 -19.03 -10.20 48.30
CA SER A 44 -17.66 -10.72 48.36
C SER A 44 -17.48 -12.21 48.06
N GLY A 45 -16.58 -12.51 47.12
CA GLY A 45 -16.01 -13.83 46.91
C GLY A 45 -14.79 -13.70 46.01
N GLY A 46 -13.59 -13.70 46.61
CA GLY A 46 -12.34 -13.69 45.87
C GLY A 46 -12.22 -14.96 45.04
N ASP A 47 -11.83 -14.80 43.78
CA ASP A 47 -11.32 -15.90 42.99
C ASP A 47 -10.01 -15.51 42.31
N LYS A 48 -9.08 -16.46 42.36
CA LYS A 48 -7.75 -16.38 41.80
C LYS A 48 -7.91 -16.48 40.28
N THR A 49 -7.67 -15.38 39.59
CA THR A 49 -7.43 -15.43 38.15
C THR A 49 -6.03 -16.02 37.92
N GLU A 50 -5.99 -17.35 37.78
CA GLU A 50 -4.98 -18.00 36.96
C GLU A 50 -5.12 -17.44 35.54
N GLN A 51 -4.16 -16.59 35.20
CA GLN A 51 -3.99 -16.05 33.86
C GLN A 51 -3.55 -17.23 32.97
N GLU A 52 -4.51 -17.83 32.27
CA GLU A 52 -4.23 -18.70 31.14
C GLU A 52 -3.50 -17.88 30.07
N THR A 53 -2.18 -17.94 30.10
CA THR A 53 -1.33 -17.62 28.96
C THR A 53 -1.56 -18.72 27.92
N ALA A 54 -2.61 -18.58 27.10
CA ALA A 54 -2.81 -19.39 25.92
C ALA A 54 -1.76 -19.01 24.86
N SER A 55 -0.49 -19.38 25.10
CA SER A 55 0.46 -19.60 24.02
C SER A 55 -0.01 -20.88 23.32
N SER A 56 -0.80 -20.74 22.26
CA SER A 56 -1.06 -21.85 21.36
C SER A 56 0.28 -22.25 20.76
N LYS A 57 0.91 -23.31 21.28
CA LYS A 57 2.09 -23.89 20.64
C LYS A 57 1.69 -24.29 19.23
N SER A 58 2.25 -23.62 18.22
CA SER A 58 2.11 -24.00 16.82
C SER A 58 2.54 -25.46 16.67
N SER A 59 1.83 -26.24 15.85
CA SER A 59 2.28 -27.60 15.60
C SER A 59 3.56 -27.57 14.75
N PRO A 60 4.44 -28.58 14.82
CA PRO A 60 5.64 -28.65 13.98
C PRO A 60 5.36 -28.46 12.48
N LYS A 61 4.17 -28.91 12.03
CA LYS A 61 3.71 -28.75 10.65
C LYS A 61 3.38 -27.30 10.30
N ASP A 62 2.83 -26.54 11.24
CA ASP A 62 2.54 -25.11 11.06
C ASP A 62 3.85 -24.31 11.03
N THR A 63 4.83 -24.66 11.87
CA THR A 63 6.17 -24.07 11.85
C THR A 63 6.85 -24.28 10.50
N LEU A 64 6.82 -25.50 9.95
CA LEU A 64 7.37 -25.80 8.62
C LEU A 64 6.71 -24.96 7.51
N LYS A 65 5.38 -24.85 7.52
CA LYS A 65 4.63 -24.07 6.51
C LYS A 65 4.97 -22.57 6.61
N ALA A 66 5.06 -22.03 7.82
CA ALA A 66 5.45 -20.64 8.04
C ALA A 66 6.90 -20.37 7.58
N ALA A 67 7.81 -21.30 7.83
CA ALA A 67 9.19 -21.20 7.34
C ALA A 67 9.28 -21.31 5.80
N GLU A 68 8.47 -22.16 5.18
CA GLU A 68 8.36 -22.26 3.72
C GLU A 68 7.85 -20.96 3.08
N LEU A 69 6.84 -20.32 3.68
CA LEU A 69 6.37 -19.01 3.22
C LEU A 69 7.49 -17.97 3.30
N LYS A 70 8.18 -17.87 4.45
CA LYS A 70 9.33 -16.97 4.63
C LYS A 70 10.43 -17.20 3.61
N ALA A 71 10.81 -18.46 3.38
CA ALA A 71 11.83 -18.80 2.40
C ALA A 71 11.41 -18.49 0.96
N THR A 72 10.12 -18.69 0.62
CA THR A 72 9.55 -18.31 -0.68
C THR A 72 9.60 -16.80 -0.89
N GLN A 73 9.41 -16.03 0.18
CA GLN A 73 9.59 -14.58 0.24
C GLN A 73 11.06 -14.15 0.42
N TYR A 74 12.04 -15.05 0.22
CA TYR A 74 13.47 -14.76 0.35
C TYR A 74 13.94 -14.38 1.77
N ASP A 75 13.08 -14.48 2.80
CA ASP A 75 13.45 -14.39 4.22
C ASP A 75 14.07 -15.71 4.71
N TYR A 76 15.21 -16.08 4.11
CA TYR A 76 15.89 -17.34 4.45
C TYR A 76 16.36 -17.35 5.89
N ASP A 77 16.86 -16.22 6.40
CA ASP A 77 17.31 -16.12 7.79
C ASP A 77 16.15 -16.29 8.77
N GLY A 78 15.03 -15.58 8.56
CA GLY A 78 13.83 -15.75 9.38
C GLY A 78 13.23 -17.16 9.28
N ALA A 79 13.28 -17.79 8.10
CA ALA A 79 12.86 -19.18 7.93
C ALA A 79 13.75 -20.15 8.74
N ILE A 80 15.07 -19.99 8.67
CA ILE A 80 16.04 -20.83 9.39
C ILE A 80 15.93 -20.63 10.90
N GLU A 81 15.81 -19.37 11.35
CA GLU A 81 15.64 -19.04 12.77
C GLU A 81 14.36 -19.66 13.33
N LEU A 82 13.24 -19.50 12.61
CA LEU A 82 11.95 -20.06 13.01
C LEU A 82 12.01 -21.58 13.20
N LEU A 83 12.65 -22.30 12.26
CA LEU A 83 12.81 -23.75 12.36
C LEU A 83 13.74 -24.16 13.49
N LYS A 84 14.88 -23.48 13.67
CA LYS A 84 15.86 -23.81 14.73
C LYS A 84 15.34 -23.50 16.13
N ALA A 85 14.40 -22.56 16.26
CA ALA A 85 13.76 -22.22 17.53
C ALA A 85 12.69 -23.24 17.97
N ASP A 86 12.18 -24.07 17.06
CA ASP A 86 11.19 -25.08 17.39
C ASP A 86 11.80 -26.21 18.24
N THR A 87 11.13 -26.54 19.35
CA THR A 87 11.59 -27.59 20.28
C THR A 87 11.75 -28.96 19.63
N SER A 88 11.05 -29.23 18.53
CA SER A 88 11.10 -30.50 17.80
C SER A 88 12.26 -30.59 16.80
N TYR A 89 12.91 -29.47 16.46
CA TYR A 89 13.95 -29.36 15.42
C TYR A 89 15.05 -30.43 15.52
N SER A 90 15.54 -30.71 16.73
CA SER A 90 16.64 -31.67 16.93
C SER A 90 16.28 -33.12 16.55
N SER A 91 14.99 -33.45 16.54
CA SER A 91 14.45 -34.77 16.22
C SER A 91 13.67 -34.82 14.90
N ASP A 92 13.38 -33.67 14.30
CA ASP A 92 12.60 -33.55 13.07
C ASP A 92 13.53 -33.44 11.84
N SER A 93 13.59 -34.50 11.04
CA SER A 93 14.45 -34.57 9.85
C SER A 93 13.99 -33.64 8.73
N ASP A 94 12.70 -33.29 8.67
CA ASP A 94 12.15 -32.44 7.63
C ASP A 94 12.55 -30.99 7.90
N MET A 95 12.50 -30.54 9.17
CA MET A 95 13.00 -29.21 9.56
C MET A 95 14.50 -29.06 9.31
N GLN A 96 15.30 -30.08 9.64
CA GLN A 96 16.75 -30.07 9.39
C GLN A 96 17.06 -30.01 7.89
N SER A 97 16.30 -30.75 7.08
CA SER A 97 16.43 -30.74 5.62
C SER A 97 16.03 -29.39 5.03
N ALA A 98 14.95 -28.77 5.53
CA ALA A 98 14.50 -27.45 5.12
C ALA A 98 15.54 -26.37 5.46
N VAL A 99 16.13 -26.39 6.67
CA VAL A 99 17.24 -25.51 7.04
C VAL A 99 18.41 -25.62 6.05
N LYS A 100 18.87 -26.84 5.73
CA LYS A 100 19.97 -27.03 4.78
C LYS A 100 19.61 -26.48 3.39
N LYS A 101 18.38 -26.70 2.92
CA LYS A 101 17.86 -26.15 1.66
C LYS A 101 17.90 -24.62 1.66
N TYR A 102 17.47 -23.98 2.75
CA TYR A 102 17.44 -22.51 2.84
C TYR A 102 18.83 -21.91 2.98
N GLU A 103 19.75 -22.56 3.70
CA GLU A 103 21.16 -22.17 3.77
C GLU A 103 21.82 -22.22 2.37
N GLU A 104 21.56 -23.28 1.60
CA GLU A 104 22.04 -23.40 0.20
C GLU A 104 21.41 -22.35 -0.73
N ALA A 105 20.10 -22.10 -0.61
CA ALA A 105 19.40 -21.10 -1.40
C ALA A 105 19.94 -19.68 -1.13
N LYS A 106 20.08 -19.30 0.15
CA LYS A 106 20.69 -18.03 0.55
C LYS A 106 22.12 -17.89 0.01
N ALA A 107 22.93 -18.95 0.09
CA ALA A 107 24.30 -18.94 -0.41
C ALA A 107 24.39 -18.77 -1.94
N SER A 108 23.31 -19.04 -2.68
CA SER A 108 23.24 -18.83 -4.13
C SER A 108 22.79 -17.42 -4.53
N CYS A 109 22.22 -16.65 -3.60
CA CYS A 109 21.80 -15.28 -3.84
C CYS A 109 22.99 -14.34 -4.05
N LYS A 110 22.74 -13.25 -4.76
CA LYS A 110 23.67 -12.14 -4.92
C LYS A 110 23.10 -10.89 -4.28
N SER A 111 23.99 -10.09 -3.69
CA SER A 111 23.67 -8.75 -3.21
C SER A 111 23.37 -7.85 -4.40
N TRP A 112 22.22 -7.17 -4.36
CA TRP A 112 21.81 -6.23 -5.40
C TRP A 112 22.42 -4.84 -5.14
N PRO A 113 22.97 -4.16 -6.17
CA PRO A 113 23.37 -2.76 -6.05
C PRO A 113 22.15 -1.90 -5.71
N LEU A 114 22.13 -1.32 -4.51
CA LEU A 114 20.97 -0.57 -3.99
C LEU A 114 20.70 0.69 -4.81
N GLU A 115 21.73 1.25 -5.43
CA GLU A 115 21.64 2.38 -6.35
C GLU A 115 20.96 2.06 -7.68
N GLU A 116 20.71 0.77 -7.97
CA GLU A 116 20.00 0.29 -9.16
C GLU A 116 18.62 -0.31 -8.82
N VAL A 117 18.06 0.01 -7.65
CA VAL A 117 16.68 -0.35 -7.31
C VAL A 117 15.74 0.74 -7.82
N THR A 118 14.86 0.38 -8.75
CA THR A 118 13.86 1.31 -9.30
C THR A 118 12.68 1.49 -8.34
N HIS A 119 12.07 2.67 -8.33
CA HIS A 119 10.84 2.94 -7.57
C HIS A 119 9.74 3.36 -8.54
N VAL A 120 8.67 2.59 -8.61
CA VAL A 120 7.49 2.88 -9.44
C VAL A 120 6.33 3.32 -8.57
N PHE A 121 5.46 4.15 -9.12
CA PHE A 121 4.26 4.57 -8.40
C PHE A 121 3.05 4.77 -9.29
N TYR A 122 1.90 4.71 -8.63
CA TYR A 122 0.59 4.99 -9.18
C TYR A 122 -0.11 6.02 -8.29
N HIS A 123 -1.16 6.65 -8.82
CA HIS A 123 -2.20 7.24 -7.97
C HIS A 123 -3.25 6.17 -7.65
N ILE A 124 -4.35 6.56 -6.99
CA ILE A 124 -5.54 5.71 -6.92
C ILE A 124 -5.98 5.26 -8.33
N LEU A 125 -6.45 4.02 -8.43
CA LEU A 125 -6.76 3.40 -9.71
C LEU A 125 -8.18 3.71 -10.18
N ILE A 126 -8.34 3.87 -11.50
CA ILE A 126 -9.66 3.94 -12.14
C ILE A 126 -10.25 2.53 -12.19
N LYS A 127 -11.33 2.31 -11.44
CA LYS A 127 -12.13 1.08 -11.47
C LYS A 127 -13.07 1.07 -12.66
N ASP A 128 -13.72 2.20 -12.95
CA ASP A 128 -14.69 2.34 -14.03
C ASP A 128 -14.26 3.43 -15.04
N PRO A 129 -13.54 3.04 -16.11
CA PRO A 129 -13.13 3.98 -17.15
C PRO A 129 -14.29 4.69 -17.84
N SER A 130 -15.50 4.13 -17.83
CA SER A 130 -16.66 4.77 -18.49
C SER A 130 -17.20 5.98 -17.71
N LYS A 131 -16.86 6.07 -16.42
CA LYS A 131 -17.15 7.23 -15.56
C LYS A 131 -15.98 8.21 -15.52
N ALA A 132 -14.75 7.69 -15.48
CA ALA A 132 -13.56 8.54 -15.45
C ALA A 132 -13.27 9.24 -16.79
N PHE A 133 -13.75 8.67 -17.91
CA PHE A 133 -13.57 9.18 -19.27
C PHE A 133 -14.93 9.47 -19.95
N ASP A 134 -15.76 10.27 -19.28
CA ASP A 134 -17.13 10.60 -19.68
C ASP A 134 -17.28 11.99 -20.35
N GLY A 135 -16.17 12.71 -20.52
CA GLY A 135 -16.10 14.05 -21.12
C GLY A 135 -16.36 15.20 -20.15
N ASP A 136 -16.37 14.95 -18.84
CA ASP A 136 -16.51 15.99 -17.83
C ASP A 136 -15.26 16.90 -17.70
N TYR A 137 -15.23 17.74 -16.66
CA TYR A 137 -14.13 18.68 -16.45
C TYR A 137 -12.87 18.03 -15.85
N LYS A 138 -12.96 16.80 -15.32
CA LYS A 138 -11.84 16.05 -14.73
C LYS A 138 -11.27 14.96 -15.60
N GLU A 139 -11.97 14.51 -16.65
CA GLU A 139 -11.49 13.50 -17.60
C GLU A 139 -10.03 13.74 -18.03
N ALA A 140 -9.68 14.98 -18.37
CA ALA A 140 -8.34 15.32 -18.84
C ALA A 140 -7.26 15.08 -17.77
N ASP A 141 -7.53 15.46 -16.52
CA ASP A 141 -6.63 15.23 -15.39
C ASP A 141 -6.48 13.71 -15.14
N TYR A 142 -7.60 12.99 -15.09
CA TYR A 142 -7.60 11.54 -14.86
C TYR A 142 -6.88 10.77 -15.96
N ASN A 143 -7.15 11.08 -17.23
CA ASN A 143 -6.48 10.44 -18.34
C ASN A 143 -4.96 10.70 -18.34
N GLN A 144 -4.52 11.84 -17.81
CA GLN A 144 -3.11 12.18 -17.70
C GLN A 144 -2.39 11.39 -16.59
N VAL A 145 -2.89 11.42 -15.35
CA VAL A 145 -2.11 11.00 -14.16
C VAL A 145 -2.57 9.69 -13.51
N MET A 146 -3.74 9.17 -13.90
CA MET A 146 -4.30 7.95 -13.30
C MET A 146 -4.04 6.72 -14.17
N THR A 147 -4.18 5.56 -13.54
CA THR A 147 -4.01 4.23 -14.16
C THR A 147 -5.27 3.42 -13.95
N THR A 148 -5.70 2.68 -14.96
CA THR A 148 -6.86 1.78 -14.83
C THR A 148 -6.47 0.51 -14.10
N ILE A 149 -7.44 -0.16 -13.47
CA ILE A 149 -7.19 -1.48 -12.85
C ILE A 149 -6.69 -2.51 -13.88
N ASP A 150 -7.19 -2.46 -15.12
CA ASP A 150 -6.74 -3.36 -16.20
C ASP A 150 -5.26 -3.16 -16.54
N GLU A 151 -4.83 -1.91 -16.71
CA GLU A 151 -3.42 -1.57 -16.92
C GLU A 151 -2.56 -2.00 -15.73
N PHE A 152 -2.98 -1.68 -14.50
CA PHE A 152 -2.26 -2.04 -13.29
C PHE A 152 -2.03 -3.56 -13.19
N ASN A 153 -3.07 -4.36 -13.43
CA ASN A 153 -2.97 -5.82 -13.38
C ASN A 153 -2.02 -6.37 -14.46
N LYS A 154 -2.12 -5.87 -15.69
CA LYS A 154 -1.22 -6.28 -16.78
C LYS A 154 0.23 -5.88 -16.52
N ILE A 155 0.46 -4.68 -15.99
CA ILE A 155 1.80 -4.19 -15.64
C ILE A 155 2.38 -5.06 -14.53
N THR A 156 1.62 -5.29 -13.45
CA THR A 156 2.06 -6.10 -12.29
C THR A 156 2.41 -7.52 -12.73
N GLN A 157 1.55 -8.17 -13.53
CA GLN A 157 1.85 -9.49 -14.08
C GLN A 157 3.09 -9.49 -14.98
N THR A 158 3.23 -8.50 -15.88
CA THR A 158 4.39 -8.40 -16.77
C THR A 158 5.69 -8.22 -16.00
N MET A 159 5.67 -7.41 -14.95
CA MET A 159 6.81 -7.22 -14.06
C MET A 159 7.14 -8.52 -13.32
N TYR A 160 6.16 -9.21 -12.76
CA TYR A 160 6.37 -10.51 -12.12
C TYR A 160 6.99 -11.55 -13.08
N ASP A 161 6.45 -11.67 -14.30
CA ASP A 161 6.94 -12.60 -15.33
C ASP A 161 8.39 -12.29 -15.75
N LYS A 162 8.79 -11.01 -15.71
CA LYS A 162 10.16 -10.54 -15.95
C LYS A 162 11.10 -10.73 -14.74
N GLY A 163 10.59 -11.25 -13.62
CA GLY A 163 11.37 -11.52 -12.42
C GLY A 163 11.44 -10.36 -11.42
N TYR A 164 10.61 -9.33 -11.55
CA TYR A 164 10.58 -8.26 -10.56
C TYR A 164 10.06 -8.76 -9.20
N VAL A 165 10.68 -8.28 -8.13
CA VAL A 165 10.36 -8.59 -6.73
C VAL A 165 10.20 -7.27 -5.97
N MET A 166 9.05 -7.09 -5.34
CA MET A 166 8.77 -5.92 -4.51
C MET A 166 9.61 -5.98 -3.23
N VAL A 167 10.34 -4.91 -2.94
CA VAL A 167 11.16 -4.73 -1.74
C VAL A 167 10.70 -3.50 -0.96
N SER A 168 11.00 -3.45 0.35
CA SER A 168 10.77 -2.25 1.14
C SER A 168 11.92 -1.27 0.96
N ILE A 169 11.61 0.03 0.93
CA ILE A 169 12.61 1.10 1.07
C ILE A 169 13.44 0.95 2.36
N LYS A 170 12.87 0.29 3.39
CA LYS A 170 13.52 0.02 4.67
C LYS A 170 14.49 -1.18 4.62
N ASP A 171 14.41 -2.02 3.59
CA ASP A 171 15.44 -3.03 3.31
C ASP A 171 16.68 -2.40 2.63
N MET A 172 16.51 -1.26 1.94
CA MET A 172 17.59 -0.56 1.26
C MET A 172 18.43 0.30 2.20
N ALA A 173 17.80 0.93 3.18
CA ALA A 173 18.51 1.69 4.20
C ALA A 173 17.70 1.72 5.50
N THR A 174 18.37 1.78 6.64
CA THR A 174 17.75 1.81 7.96
C THR A 174 18.32 2.96 8.78
N VAL A 175 17.47 3.59 9.59
CA VAL A 175 17.87 4.59 10.57
C VAL A 175 18.46 3.90 11.79
N ASN A 176 19.69 4.25 12.14
CA ASN A 176 20.40 3.76 13.33
C ASN A 176 19.88 4.44 14.60
N GLU A 177 20.17 3.88 15.76
CA GLU A 177 19.76 4.44 17.07
C GLU A 177 20.27 5.87 17.32
N ASP A 178 21.41 6.25 16.72
CA ASP A 178 21.99 7.59 16.80
C ASP A 178 21.41 8.61 15.79
N GLY A 179 20.43 8.18 14.98
CA GLY A 179 19.75 9.01 13.97
C GLY A 179 20.47 9.09 12.62
N THR A 180 21.64 8.44 12.48
CA THR A 180 22.30 8.26 11.19
C THR A 180 21.62 7.16 10.37
N MET A 181 21.97 6.98 9.10
CA MET A 181 21.43 5.94 8.24
C MET A 181 22.54 5.02 7.72
N SER A 182 22.26 3.72 7.74
CA SER A 182 23.10 2.68 7.16
C SER A 182 22.45 2.09 5.92
N PRO A 183 23.20 1.82 4.84
CA PRO A 183 22.74 0.96 3.77
C PRO A 183 22.37 -0.43 4.33
N GLY A 184 21.27 -0.98 3.83
CA GLY A 184 20.86 -2.36 4.09
C GLY A 184 21.46 -3.33 3.08
N GLU A 185 20.81 -4.47 2.89
CA GLU A 185 21.20 -5.46 1.91
C GLU A 185 19.97 -6.21 1.36
N ILE A 186 19.89 -6.31 0.03
CA ILE A 186 18.89 -7.10 -0.68
C ILE A 186 19.60 -8.28 -1.34
N LEU A 187 19.26 -9.50 -0.91
CA LEU A 187 19.82 -10.75 -1.44
C LEU A 187 18.79 -11.45 -2.30
N LEU A 188 19.01 -11.50 -3.61
CA LEU A 188 18.10 -12.16 -4.54
C LEU A 188 18.80 -13.24 -5.37
N PRO A 189 18.08 -14.31 -5.75
CA PRO A 189 18.61 -15.30 -6.68
C PRO A 189 18.76 -14.72 -8.09
N GLU A 190 19.53 -15.41 -8.93
CA GLU A 190 19.73 -15.00 -10.32
C GLU A 190 18.39 -14.88 -11.08
N GLY A 191 18.25 -13.80 -11.85
CA GLY A 191 17.04 -13.50 -12.62
C GLY A 191 15.96 -12.71 -11.87
N LYS A 192 16.12 -12.47 -10.57
CA LYS A 192 15.20 -11.61 -9.79
C LYS A 192 15.70 -10.17 -9.68
N ILE A 193 14.79 -9.21 -9.79
CA ILE A 193 15.07 -7.76 -9.90
C ILE A 193 14.26 -6.99 -8.84
N PRO A 194 14.88 -6.28 -7.89
CA PRO A 194 14.15 -5.56 -6.86
C PRO A 194 13.49 -4.27 -7.40
N PHE A 195 12.33 -3.93 -6.86
CA PHE A 195 11.71 -2.61 -7.05
C PHE A 195 10.92 -2.16 -5.81
N VAL A 196 10.82 -0.85 -5.60
CA VAL A 196 9.95 -0.24 -4.58
C VAL A 196 8.64 0.20 -5.23
N LEU A 197 7.52 -0.02 -4.54
CA LEU A 197 6.18 0.40 -4.96
C LEU A 197 5.64 1.48 -4.02
N SER A 198 5.04 2.53 -4.57
CA SER A 198 4.20 3.45 -3.79
C SER A 198 2.89 3.81 -4.49
N GLN A 199 1.93 4.28 -3.71
CA GLN A 199 0.69 4.88 -4.19
C GLN A 199 0.49 6.25 -3.59
N ASP A 200 0.17 7.23 -4.43
CA ASP A 200 -0.07 8.61 -4.03
C ASP A 200 -1.58 8.87 -3.87
N ASP A 201 -1.93 9.79 -2.98
CA ASP A 201 -3.30 10.30 -2.76
C ASP A 201 -4.37 9.26 -2.41
N VAL A 202 -4.04 8.30 -1.54
CA VAL A 202 -5.02 7.30 -1.02
C VAL A 202 -5.93 7.93 0.04
N CYS A 203 -6.62 8.98 -0.35
CA CYS A 203 -7.55 9.78 0.45
C CYS A 203 -8.97 9.74 -0.11
N TYR A 204 -9.14 9.36 -1.38
CA TYR A 204 -10.41 9.31 -2.12
C TYR A 204 -11.20 10.62 -1.96
N TYR A 205 -10.71 11.65 -2.66
CA TYR A 205 -11.19 13.02 -2.48
C TYR A 205 -12.63 13.20 -2.93
N HIS A 206 -13.35 14.14 -2.30
CA HIS A 206 -14.75 14.45 -2.65
C HIS A 206 -14.96 14.75 -4.13
N TYR A 207 -14.00 15.41 -4.78
CA TYR A 207 -14.14 15.74 -6.21
C TYR A 207 -14.13 14.51 -7.13
N MET A 208 -13.79 13.32 -6.62
CA MET A 208 -13.77 12.05 -7.35
C MET A 208 -15.07 11.25 -7.15
N ASP A 209 -16.00 11.73 -6.32
CA ASP A 209 -17.24 11.03 -6.02
C ASP A 209 -18.07 10.92 -7.31
N GLY A 210 -18.27 9.69 -7.78
CA GLY A 210 -19.00 9.40 -9.03
C GLY A 210 -18.11 9.15 -10.25
N ASP A 211 -16.80 9.41 -10.18
CA ASP A 211 -15.91 9.38 -11.34
C ASP A 211 -15.23 8.02 -11.56
N GLY A 212 -15.81 6.95 -11.00
CA GLY A 212 -15.33 5.59 -11.24
C GLY A 212 -14.14 5.14 -10.37
N PHE A 213 -13.90 5.80 -9.24
CA PHE A 213 -12.91 5.41 -8.24
C PHE A 213 -13.55 4.67 -7.05
N ALA A 214 -12.75 3.90 -6.30
CA ALA A 214 -13.15 3.43 -4.98
C ALA A 214 -13.46 4.61 -4.05
N SER A 215 -14.35 4.41 -3.07
CA SER A 215 -14.72 5.45 -2.11
C SER A 215 -13.85 5.44 -0.85
N LYS A 216 -13.45 4.26 -0.36
CA LYS A 216 -12.54 4.11 0.78
C LYS A 216 -11.91 2.72 0.87
N LEU A 217 -10.90 2.58 1.74
CA LEU A 217 -10.40 1.29 2.21
C LEU A 217 -11.19 0.84 3.45
N VAL A 218 -11.45 -0.45 3.58
CA VAL A 218 -12.15 -1.09 4.70
C VAL A 218 -11.46 -2.39 5.10
N VAL A 219 -11.70 -2.84 6.32
CA VAL A 219 -11.32 -4.18 6.78
C VAL A 219 -12.53 -5.09 6.67
N ASP A 220 -12.42 -6.20 5.94
CA ASP A 220 -13.49 -7.19 5.84
C ASP A 220 -13.57 -8.12 7.07
N ASP A 221 -14.55 -9.02 7.08
CA ASP A 221 -14.79 -9.94 8.21
C ASP A 221 -13.64 -10.94 8.44
N GLU A 222 -12.75 -11.11 7.47
CA GLU A 222 -11.56 -11.96 7.55
C GLU A 222 -10.31 -11.18 7.98
N GLY A 223 -10.45 -9.87 8.23
CA GLY A 223 -9.35 -8.98 8.58
C GLY A 223 -8.53 -8.52 7.37
N LYS A 224 -8.99 -8.76 6.14
CA LYS A 224 -8.28 -8.35 4.92
C LYS A 224 -8.67 -6.94 4.53
N ILE A 225 -7.73 -6.20 3.96
CA ILE A 225 -8.00 -4.89 3.40
C ILE A 225 -8.76 -5.06 2.08
N ARG A 226 -9.82 -4.27 1.90
CA ARG A 226 -10.64 -4.18 0.69
C ARG A 226 -10.96 -2.72 0.41
N ASN A 227 -11.50 -2.46 -0.78
CA ASN A 227 -12.11 -1.19 -1.11
C ASN A 227 -13.63 -1.27 -1.02
N GLU A 228 -14.23 -0.16 -0.61
CA GLU A 228 -15.63 0.15 -0.85
C GLU A 228 -15.78 0.86 -2.21
N TYR A 229 -16.84 0.55 -2.94
CA TYR A 229 -17.22 1.22 -4.19
C TYR A 229 -18.72 1.49 -4.22
N ILE A 230 -19.10 2.68 -4.67
CA ILE A 230 -20.50 3.10 -4.80
C ILE A 230 -20.98 2.78 -6.22
N GLU A 231 -21.91 1.83 -6.32
CA GLU A 231 -22.50 1.41 -7.59
C GLU A 231 -23.53 2.43 -8.12
N ASP A 232 -23.92 2.31 -9.39
CA ASP A 232 -24.83 3.25 -10.07
C ASP A 232 -26.20 3.40 -9.39
N ASP A 233 -26.67 2.35 -8.72
CA ASP A 233 -27.93 2.36 -7.98
C ASP A 233 -27.80 2.91 -6.55
N GLY A 234 -26.60 3.37 -6.18
CA GLY A 234 -26.25 3.86 -4.84
C GLY A 234 -25.97 2.75 -3.82
N SER A 235 -25.98 1.49 -4.23
CA SER A 235 -25.56 0.40 -3.36
C SER A 235 -24.03 0.36 -3.19
N VAL A 236 -23.59 -0.24 -2.10
CA VAL A 236 -22.17 -0.38 -1.76
C VAL A 236 -21.72 -1.79 -2.11
N SER A 237 -20.64 -1.90 -2.89
CA SER A 237 -19.91 -3.15 -3.08
C SER A 237 -18.54 -3.09 -2.40
N VAL A 238 -18.03 -4.26 -2.00
CA VAL A 238 -16.72 -4.40 -1.35
C VAL A 238 -15.87 -5.38 -2.15
N GLY A 239 -14.66 -4.98 -2.50
CA GLY A 239 -13.79 -5.77 -3.38
C GLY A 239 -12.41 -5.16 -3.56
N ASP A 240 -11.68 -5.64 -4.56
CA ASP A 240 -10.33 -5.15 -4.86
C ASP A 240 -10.44 -4.11 -5.98
N TYR A 241 -10.67 -2.86 -5.59
CA TYR A 241 -10.99 -1.77 -6.50
C TYR A 241 -9.90 -0.69 -6.54
N ASP A 242 -8.75 -0.96 -5.92
CA ASP A 242 -7.56 -0.10 -5.93
C ASP A 242 -6.30 -0.93 -5.61
N MET A 243 -5.12 -0.30 -5.71
CA MET A 243 -3.81 -0.95 -5.64
C MET A 243 -3.59 -1.78 -4.37
N VAL A 244 -4.01 -1.28 -3.21
CA VAL A 244 -3.76 -1.93 -1.91
C VAL A 244 -4.27 -3.38 -1.87
N PRO A 245 -5.58 -3.64 -2.00
CA PRO A 245 -6.07 -5.02 -1.96
C PRO A 245 -5.66 -5.84 -3.19
N LEU A 246 -5.43 -5.21 -4.35
CA LEU A 246 -4.92 -5.92 -5.53
C LEU A 246 -3.51 -6.48 -5.30
N ILE A 247 -2.61 -5.71 -4.69
CA ILE A 247 -1.28 -6.17 -4.30
C ILE A 247 -1.37 -7.24 -3.21
N ASP A 248 -2.25 -7.07 -2.22
CA ASP A 248 -2.41 -8.07 -1.16
C ASP A 248 -2.82 -9.43 -1.74
N ARG A 249 -3.79 -9.44 -2.65
CA ARG A 249 -4.20 -10.65 -3.36
C ARG A 249 -3.07 -11.21 -4.23
N PHE A 250 -2.38 -10.36 -4.97
CA PHE A 250 -1.29 -10.80 -5.84
C PHE A 250 -0.14 -11.45 -5.05
N VAL A 251 0.23 -10.90 -3.88
CA VAL A 251 1.26 -11.50 -3.01
C VAL A 251 0.76 -12.79 -2.36
N GLU A 252 -0.52 -12.91 -2.05
CA GLU A 252 -1.11 -14.16 -1.53
C GLU A 252 -1.03 -15.29 -2.57
N GLU A 253 -1.26 -14.98 -3.85
CA GLU A 253 -1.16 -15.92 -4.97
C GLU A 253 0.30 -16.18 -5.41
N HIS A 254 1.15 -15.15 -5.31
CA HIS A 254 2.54 -15.13 -5.74
C HIS A 254 3.47 -14.67 -4.60
N PRO A 255 3.67 -15.49 -3.55
CA PRO A 255 4.49 -15.09 -2.40
C PRO A 255 5.95 -14.75 -2.78
N ASP A 256 6.46 -15.28 -3.89
CA ASP A 256 7.81 -14.96 -4.40
C ASP A 256 7.89 -13.62 -5.16
N PHE A 257 6.78 -12.87 -5.28
CA PHE A 257 6.78 -11.48 -5.73
C PHE A 257 7.20 -10.51 -4.62
N SER A 258 7.19 -10.93 -3.36
CA SER A 258 7.41 -10.04 -2.21
C SER A 258 8.63 -10.46 -1.41
N TYR A 259 9.62 -9.57 -1.32
CA TYR A 259 10.80 -9.77 -0.49
C TYR A 259 10.45 -9.55 0.98
N ARG A 260 10.61 -10.60 1.79
CA ARG A 260 10.30 -10.64 3.22
C ARG A 260 8.87 -10.24 3.58
N GLY A 261 7.93 -10.42 2.65
CA GLY A 261 6.55 -9.98 2.84
C GLY A 261 6.34 -8.48 2.68
N ALA A 262 7.30 -7.74 2.12
CA ALA A 262 7.14 -6.32 1.81
C ALA A 262 5.87 -6.04 0.99
N LYS A 263 5.20 -4.94 1.33
CA LYS A 263 4.13 -4.32 0.53
C LYS A 263 4.61 -2.96 0.00
N GLY A 264 3.68 -2.13 -0.48
CA GLY A 264 3.99 -0.78 -0.95
C GLY A 264 4.00 0.29 0.15
N ILE A 265 4.28 1.52 -0.27
CA ILE A 265 4.16 2.74 0.54
C ILE A 265 2.90 3.50 0.11
N VAL A 266 1.99 3.80 1.04
CA VAL A 266 0.81 4.62 0.80
C VAL A 266 1.08 6.06 1.25
N ALA A 267 1.13 6.98 0.29
CA ALA A 267 1.27 8.41 0.53
C ALA A 267 -0.10 9.01 0.85
N LEU A 268 -0.18 9.70 1.99
CA LEU A 268 -1.41 10.31 2.47
C LEU A 268 -1.29 11.81 2.44
N THR A 269 -2.34 12.46 1.97
CA THR A 269 -2.64 13.84 2.35
C THR A 269 -3.53 13.85 3.59
N GLY A 270 -3.84 15.01 4.13
CA GLY A 270 -4.69 15.13 5.31
C GLY A 270 -5.90 16.04 5.13
N TYR A 271 -5.92 16.90 4.12
CA TYR A 271 -6.94 17.95 4.03
C TYR A 271 -8.36 17.40 3.92
N ASN A 272 -8.61 16.34 3.14
CA ASN A 272 -9.92 15.68 3.09
C ASN A 272 -10.06 14.50 4.06
N GLY A 273 -8.98 14.18 4.79
CA GLY A 273 -8.83 12.97 5.58
C GLY A 273 -7.98 11.89 4.88
N ILE A 274 -8.01 10.66 5.38
CA ILE A 274 -7.13 9.57 4.95
C ILE A 274 -7.92 8.30 4.63
N LEU A 275 -7.43 7.49 3.68
CA LEU A 275 -7.99 6.17 3.36
C LEU A 275 -9.48 6.19 2.96
N GLY A 276 -10.04 7.37 2.67
CA GLY A 276 -11.44 7.62 2.32
C GLY A 276 -12.31 8.07 3.49
N TYR A 277 -11.74 8.13 4.70
CA TYR A 277 -12.40 8.64 5.90
C TYR A 277 -12.13 10.13 6.08
N ARG A 278 -13.14 10.85 6.56
CA ARG A 278 -13.14 12.31 6.72
C ARG A 278 -12.56 12.72 8.09
N THR A 279 -11.25 12.55 8.24
CA THR A 279 -10.54 12.60 9.54
C THR A 279 -9.92 13.95 9.91
N ASP A 280 -10.04 14.95 9.05
CA ASP A 280 -9.51 16.28 9.30
C ASP A 280 -10.36 17.07 10.30
N ILE A 281 -9.72 17.81 11.20
CA ILE A 281 -10.42 18.62 12.22
C ILE A 281 -11.34 19.70 11.64
N SER A 282 -11.15 20.10 10.38
CA SER A 282 -12.01 21.10 9.74
C SER A 282 -13.46 20.61 9.52
N TYR A 283 -13.70 19.29 9.45
CA TYR A 283 -15.06 18.75 9.36
C TYR A 283 -15.88 19.01 10.64
N GLU A 284 -15.21 19.05 11.80
CA GLU A 284 -15.85 19.36 13.08
C GLU A 284 -15.87 20.86 13.37
N THR A 285 -14.74 21.55 13.19
CA THR A 285 -14.62 22.98 13.54
C THR A 285 -15.33 23.91 12.56
N ARG A 286 -15.56 23.46 11.31
CA ARG A 286 -16.25 24.19 10.24
C ARG A 286 -15.78 25.66 10.14
N PRO A 287 -14.49 25.90 9.85
CA PRO A 287 -13.97 27.26 9.68
C PRO A 287 -14.72 28.00 8.55
N ALA A 288 -14.68 29.33 8.58
CA ALA A 288 -15.44 30.16 7.65
C ALA A 288 -15.01 30.00 6.18
N ASP A 289 -13.80 29.52 5.94
CA ASP A 289 -13.19 29.22 4.64
C ASP A 289 -13.13 27.72 4.34
N LEU A 290 -14.04 26.93 4.94
CA LEU A 290 -14.16 25.50 4.64
C LEU A 290 -14.48 25.29 3.15
N ASP A 291 -13.79 24.33 2.53
CA ASP A 291 -13.98 23.93 1.14
C ASP A 291 -15.44 23.57 0.83
N ASP A 292 -15.94 24.01 -0.33
CA ASP A 292 -17.35 23.85 -0.73
C ASP A 292 -17.75 22.37 -0.80
N ASN A 293 -16.86 21.47 -1.25
CA ASN A 293 -17.18 20.03 -1.32
C ASN A 293 -17.35 19.45 0.08
N LYS A 294 -16.55 19.90 1.06
CA LYS A 294 -16.73 19.48 2.45
C LYS A 294 -18.04 19.98 3.05
N VAL A 295 -18.43 21.22 2.72
CA VAL A 295 -19.71 21.78 3.16
C VAL A 295 -20.86 20.93 2.62
N GLU A 296 -20.86 20.67 1.30
CA GLU A 296 -21.88 19.84 0.66
C GLU A 296 -21.94 18.42 1.27
N TRP A 297 -20.78 17.79 1.46
CA TRP A 297 -20.71 16.47 2.07
C TRP A 297 -21.27 16.47 3.50
N LEU A 298 -20.91 17.47 4.31
CA LEU A 298 -21.39 17.59 5.70
C LEU A 298 -22.90 17.88 5.79
N ASP A 299 -23.47 18.59 4.82
CA ASP A 299 -24.91 18.83 4.75
C ASP A 299 -25.67 17.55 4.36
N ALA A 300 -25.07 16.68 3.54
CA ALA A 300 -25.60 15.36 3.20
C ALA A 300 -25.43 14.32 4.33
N HIS A 301 -24.49 14.53 5.26
CA HIS A 301 -24.16 13.61 6.37
C HIS A 301 -24.36 14.29 7.74
N PRO A 302 -25.61 14.60 8.14
CA PRO A 302 -25.91 15.31 9.38
C PRO A 302 -25.56 14.53 10.65
N ASP A 303 -25.29 13.24 10.54
CA ASP A 303 -24.87 12.33 11.61
C ASP A 303 -23.35 12.07 11.64
N PHE A 304 -22.57 12.81 10.83
CA PHE A 304 -21.12 12.77 10.85
C PHE A 304 -20.54 12.89 12.27
N SER A 305 -19.51 12.09 12.53
CA SER A 305 -18.76 12.12 13.78
C SER A 305 -17.27 11.94 13.47
N LEU A 306 -16.49 12.98 13.75
CA LEU A 306 -15.04 12.97 13.53
C LEU A 306 -14.37 11.82 14.31
N ASP A 307 -14.80 11.58 15.55
CA ASP A 307 -14.27 10.50 16.39
C ASP A 307 -14.47 9.13 15.75
N LYS A 308 -15.65 8.84 15.19
CA LYS A 308 -15.93 7.57 14.49
C LYS A 308 -15.10 7.41 13.22
N GLU A 309 -15.01 8.47 12.41
CA GLU A 309 -14.20 8.45 11.19
C GLU A 309 -12.71 8.19 11.52
N ARG A 310 -12.20 8.79 12.59
CA ARG A 310 -10.83 8.57 13.08
C ARG A 310 -10.62 7.17 13.64
N GLU A 311 -11.60 6.63 14.37
CA GLU A 311 -11.57 5.27 14.91
C GLU A 311 -11.50 4.23 13.78
N GLU A 312 -12.37 4.34 12.78
CA GLU A 312 -12.40 3.40 11.65
C GLU A 312 -11.19 3.56 10.73
N ALA A 313 -10.75 4.80 10.45
CA ALA A 313 -9.52 5.03 9.70
C ALA A 313 -8.30 4.42 10.40
N LYS A 314 -8.22 4.56 11.73
CA LYS A 314 -7.15 3.96 12.53
C LYS A 314 -7.19 2.44 12.47
N LYS A 315 -8.37 1.83 12.55
CA LYS A 315 -8.54 0.36 12.40
C LYS A 315 -7.99 -0.14 11.06
N VAL A 316 -8.32 0.54 9.96
CA VAL A 316 -7.78 0.21 8.63
C VAL A 316 -6.26 0.41 8.58
N ALA A 317 -5.77 1.54 9.08
CA ALA A 317 -4.34 1.84 9.08
C ALA A 317 -3.51 0.84 9.92
N ASP A 318 -4.04 0.40 11.07
CA ASP A 318 -3.38 -0.61 11.90
C ASP A 318 -3.35 -1.96 11.18
N ALA A 319 -4.45 -2.40 10.57
CA ALA A 319 -4.49 -3.63 9.78
C ALA A 319 -3.53 -3.60 8.57
N MET A 320 -3.44 -2.46 7.87
CA MET A 320 -2.49 -2.28 6.77
C MET A 320 -1.03 -2.42 7.23
N LYS A 321 -0.66 -1.81 8.37
CA LYS A 321 0.69 -1.95 8.93
C LYS A 321 1.01 -3.36 9.38
N GLU A 322 0.04 -4.04 10.00
CA GLU A 322 0.19 -5.44 10.41
C GLU A 322 0.44 -6.37 9.20
N ASP A 323 -0.14 -6.04 8.04
CA ASP A 323 0.09 -6.75 6.77
C ASP A 323 1.35 -6.28 6.01
N GLY A 324 2.09 -5.30 6.55
CA GLY A 324 3.39 -4.87 6.02
C GLY A 324 3.38 -3.62 5.13
N TRP A 325 2.24 -2.91 5.02
CA TRP A 325 2.18 -1.61 4.34
C TRP A 325 2.89 -0.52 5.13
N LEU A 326 3.56 0.39 4.41
CA LEU A 326 4.15 1.59 4.97
C LEU A 326 3.29 2.81 4.63
N PHE A 327 3.31 3.82 5.49
CA PHE A 327 2.70 5.12 5.20
C PHE A 327 3.75 6.18 4.95
N ALA A 328 3.42 7.16 4.12
CA ALA A 328 4.23 8.36 3.91
C ALA A 328 3.37 9.63 4.01
N SER A 329 3.99 10.73 4.41
CA SER A 329 3.40 12.05 4.23
C SER A 329 3.49 12.43 2.77
N HIS A 330 2.37 12.81 2.19
CA HIS A 330 2.30 13.54 0.93
C HIS A 330 2.02 15.03 1.15
N THR A 331 2.47 15.55 2.31
CA THR A 331 2.05 16.82 2.93
C THR A 331 0.57 16.80 3.34
N TRP A 332 0.14 17.63 4.30
CA TRP A 332 -1.28 17.66 4.70
C TRP A 332 -2.15 18.21 3.58
N GLY A 333 -1.75 19.31 2.96
CA GLY A 333 -2.52 20.06 1.98
C GLY A 333 -2.10 19.82 0.53
N HIS A 334 -1.40 18.72 0.23
CA HIS A 334 -0.86 18.44 -1.11
C HIS A 334 -0.05 19.62 -1.67
N GLN A 335 0.92 20.10 -0.89
CA GLN A 335 1.68 21.32 -1.15
C GLN A 335 2.92 21.08 -2.00
N ASN A 336 3.19 21.97 -2.95
CA ASN A 336 4.46 21.99 -3.67
C ASN A 336 5.58 22.55 -2.77
N ILE A 337 6.34 21.65 -2.14
CA ILE A 337 7.40 22.02 -1.19
C ILE A 337 8.51 22.87 -1.83
N GLY A 338 8.70 22.83 -3.14
CA GLY A 338 9.67 23.66 -3.85
C GLY A 338 9.24 25.12 -3.92
N GLN A 339 7.94 25.38 -3.94
CA GLN A 339 7.35 26.72 -4.16
C GLN A 339 6.94 27.43 -2.87
N ILE A 340 6.49 26.70 -1.85
CA ILE A 340 6.02 27.30 -0.59
C ILE A 340 7.16 27.85 0.28
N SER A 341 6.86 28.75 1.21
CA SER A 341 7.84 29.21 2.22
C SER A 341 8.13 28.14 3.27
N LEU A 342 9.19 28.31 4.06
CA LEU A 342 9.46 27.44 5.21
C LEU A 342 8.31 27.49 6.24
N GLU A 343 7.76 28.68 6.50
CA GLU A 343 6.64 28.85 7.44
C GLU A 343 5.38 28.09 6.97
N GLN A 344 5.08 28.13 5.66
CA GLN A 344 3.99 27.36 5.09
C GLN A 344 4.24 25.85 5.20
N LEU A 345 5.46 25.39 4.92
CA LEU A 345 5.85 23.99 5.10
C LEU A 345 5.70 23.55 6.57
N GLN A 346 6.09 24.39 7.51
CA GLN A 346 5.98 24.13 8.94
C GLN A 346 4.51 24.02 9.38
N ALA A 347 3.67 24.96 8.95
CA ALA A 347 2.25 24.93 9.26
C ALA A 347 1.55 23.70 8.66
N ASP A 348 1.86 23.36 7.40
CA ASP A 348 1.29 22.19 6.74
C ASP A 348 1.74 20.88 7.40
N THR A 349 3.03 20.75 7.69
CA THR A 349 3.58 19.57 8.37
C THR A 349 2.96 19.41 9.75
N GLN A 350 2.76 20.49 10.50
CA GLN A 350 2.09 20.43 11.80
C GLN A 350 0.65 19.90 11.67
N LYS A 351 -0.11 20.33 10.65
CA LYS A 351 -1.45 19.78 10.42
C LYS A 351 -1.41 18.28 10.12
N PHE A 352 -0.41 17.80 9.39
CA PHE A 352 -0.20 16.35 9.17
C PHE A 352 0.08 15.63 10.49
N LYS A 353 0.98 16.19 11.32
CA LYS A 353 1.32 15.66 12.64
C LYS A 353 0.13 15.61 13.60
N ASP A 354 -0.80 16.56 13.49
CA ASP A 354 -1.97 16.65 14.37
C ASP A 354 -3.14 15.77 13.91
N ASN A 355 -3.36 15.64 12.58
CA ASN A 355 -4.56 15.01 12.04
C ASN A 355 -4.32 13.60 11.46
N VAL A 356 -3.10 13.30 11.01
CA VAL A 356 -2.79 12.05 10.30
C VAL A 356 -1.91 11.13 11.14
N ASP A 357 -0.76 11.62 11.64
CA ASP A 357 0.20 10.81 12.41
C ASP A 357 -0.45 9.99 13.55
N PRO A 358 -1.39 10.53 14.36
CA PRO A 358 -2.01 9.76 15.44
C PRO A 358 -2.83 8.56 14.96
N LEU A 359 -3.34 8.60 13.73
CA LEU A 359 -4.17 7.56 13.14
C LEU A 359 -3.31 6.44 12.53
N ILE A 360 -2.23 6.83 11.85
CA ILE A 360 -1.32 5.87 11.19
C ILE A 360 -0.18 5.38 12.09
N GLY A 361 0.01 5.98 13.27
CA GLY A 361 1.15 5.67 14.16
C GLY A 361 2.45 6.38 13.78
N GLY A 362 2.35 7.49 13.05
CA GLY A 362 3.48 8.27 12.55
C GLY A 362 4.15 7.70 11.29
N THR A 363 4.99 8.51 10.66
CA THR A 363 5.84 8.10 9.53
C THR A 363 7.13 8.91 9.48
N ASP A 364 8.20 8.26 9.02
CA ASP A 364 9.51 8.83 8.70
C ASP A 364 9.74 8.98 7.18
N ILE A 365 8.71 8.74 6.37
CA ILE A 365 8.75 8.83 4.91
C ILE A 365 7.97 10.06 4.46
N ILE A 366 8.57 10.86 3.59
CA ILE A 366 7.89 11.92 2.85
C ILE A 366 8.03 11.68 1.36
N ILE A 367 6.89 11.75 0.69
CA ILE A 367 6.77 11.71 -0.76
C ILE A 367 6.35 13.12 -1.19
N PHE A 368 7.08 13.75 -2.08
CA PHE A 368 6.80 15.14 -2.45
C PHE A 368 5.70 15.23 -3.54
N ALA A 369 4.67 16.04 -3.24
CA ALA A 369 3.57 16.33 -4.16
C ALA A 369 4.05 16.99 -5.46
N PHE A 370 3.35 16.72 -6.56
CA PHE A 370 3.68 17.22 -7.91
C PHE A 370 5.06 16.82 -8.43
N GLY A 371 5.69 15.80 -7.84
CA GLY A 371 7.02 15.36 -8.24
C GLY A 371 8.15 16.34 -7.93
N THR A 372 7.88 17.38 -7.13
CA THR A 372 8.89 18.37 -6.75
C THR A 372 10.01 17.75 -5.92
N ASP A 373 11.06 18.54 -5.71
CA ASP A 373 12.17 18.18 -4.84
C ASP A 373 12.67 19.41 -4.05
N LEU A 374 13.52 19.19 -3.06
CA LEU A 374 14.29 20.22 -2.35
C LEU A 374 15.49 20.70 -3.17
N THR A 375 16.06 19.85 -4.02
CA THR A 375 17.15 20.18 -4.94
C THR A 375 17.14 19.22 -6.14
N THR A 376 17.96 19.46 -7.16
CA THR A 376 17.98 18.60 -8.37
C THR A 376 18.84 17.36 -8.18
N GLN A 377 20.16 17.48 -8.05
CA GLN A 377 21.08 16.33 -7.94
C GLN A 377 21.95 16.38 -6.69
N GLU A 378 22.10 17.56 -6.10
CA GLU A 378 22.94 17.82 -4.96
C GLU A 378 22.46 17.06 -3.72
N ASP A 379 23.36 16.92 -2.75
CA ASP A 379 22.96 16.46 -1.43
C ASP A 379 22.01 17.48 -0.78
N TYR A 380 20.99 17.00 -0.08
CA TYR A 380 20.07 17.89 0.62
C TYR A 380 20.75 18.78 1.66
N SER A 381 20.33 20.03 1.67
CA SER A 381 20.79 21.08 2.57
C SER A 381 19.72 22.20 2.67
N GLY A 382 19.95 23.19 3.53
CA GLY A 382 19.09 24.36 3.67
C GLY A 382 17.91 24.15 4.62
N ASP A 383 17.22 25.25 4.95
CA ASP A 383 16.32 25.31 6.09
C ASP A 383 15.10 24.36 5.99
N LYS A 384 14.59 24.12 4.77
CA LYS A 384 13.49 23.17 4.55
C LYS A 384 13.91 21.72 4.82
N PHE A 385 15.10 21.32 4.37
CA PHE A 385 15.64 20.00 4.68
C PHE A 385 15.88 19.84 6.18
N GLU A 386 16.56 20.81 6.80
CA GLU A 386 16.86 20.78 8.24
C GLU A 386 15.57 20.72 9.07
N TYR A 387 14.53 21.48 8.67
CA TYR A 387 13.23 21.37 9.29
C TYR A 387 12.61 19.97 9.14
N LEU A 388 12.49 19.44 7.92
CA LEU A 388 11.91 18.12 7.69
C LEU A 388 12.65 17.01 8.45
N LYS A 389 13.99 17.08 8.48
CA LYS A 389 14.80 16.16 9.28
C LYS A 389 14.55 16.33 10.78
N SER A 390 14.40 17.56 11.28
CA SER A 390 14.14 17.83 12.70
C SER A 390 12.79 17.29 13.20
N VAL A 391 11.81 17.11 12.30
CA VAL A 391 10.49 16.54 12.63
C VAL A 391 10.36 15.05 12.32
N GLY A 392 11.49 14.39 12.04
CA GLY A 392 11.61 12.93 12.00
C GLY A 392 11.58 12.30 10.62
N TYR A 393 11.58 13.06 9.52
CA TYR A 393 11.68 12.48 8.18
C TYR A 393 13.10 12.02 7.86
N ASN A 394 13.22 10.82 7.29
CA ASN A 394 14.48 10.16 6.95
C ASN A 394 14.51 9.68 5.49
N TYR A 395 13.34 9.30 4.95
CA TYR A 395 13.19 8.83 3.57
C TYR A 395 12.42 9.87 2.76
N TYR A 396 13.00 10.27 1.62
CA TYR A 396 12.47 11.34 0.79
C TYR A 396 12.30 10.84 -0.64
N CYS A 397 11.11 10.95 -1.21
CA CYS A 397 10.87 10.50 -2.58
C CYS A 397 10.32 11.62 -3.45
N ASN A 398 10.98 11.86 -4.58
CA ASN A 398 10.58 12.82 -5.61
C ASN A 398 10.14 12.06 -6.88
N VAL A 399 9.82 12.79 -7.96
CA VAL A 399 9.62 12.19 -9.28
C VAL A 399 10.67 12.75 -10.24
N ASP A 400 11.55 11.88 -10.73
CA ASP A 400 12.55 12.23 -11.74
C ASP A 400 12.39 11.40 -13.03
N SER A 401 11.62 10.30 -12.94
CA SER A 401 11.35 9.35 -14.03
C SER A 401 12.59 8.65 -14.57
N SER A 402 13.73 8.78 -13.90
CA SER A 402 14.92 8.06 -14.29
C SER A 402 14.75 6.57 -13.95
N LYS A 403 15.47 5.70 -14.66
CA LYS A 403 15.43 4.26 -14.35
C LYS A 403 15.85 4.02 -12.90
N TYR A 404 16.94 4.69 -12.49
CA TYR A 404 17.51 4.60 -11.15
C TYR A 404 17.98 5.97 -10.67
N PHE A 405 17.51 6.37 -9.49
CA PHE A 405 18.06 7.49 -8.72
C PHE A 405 17.90 7.18 -7.25
N VAL A 406 19.01 6.90 -6.57
CA VAL A 406 19.05 6.60 -5.15
C VAL A 406 20.24 7.32 -4.54
N GLN A 407 20.01 8.01 -3.43
CA GLN A 407 21.05 8.60 -2.59
C GLN A 407 20.88 8.08 -1.17
N ILE A 408 21.80 7.21 -0.76
CA ILE A 408 21.94 6.80 0.64
C ILE A 408 23.04 7.68 1.24
N ARG A 409 22.71 8.46 2.27
CA ARG A 409 23.62 9.35 3.00
C ARG A 409 23.48 9.11 4.49
N ASP A 410 24.46 9.55 5.25
CA ASP A 410 24.47 9.45 6.71
C ASP A 410 23.20 10.03 7.37
N ARG A 411 22.60 11.07 6.79
CA ARG A 411 21.44 11.75 7.40
C ARG A 411 20.09 11.41 6.76
N TYR A 412 20.07 10.85 5.55
CA TYR A 412 18.83 10.64 4.81
C TYR A 412 18.98 9.61 3.70
N PHE A 413 17.85 9.07 3.28
CA PHE A 413 17.66 8.31 2.07
C PHE A 413 16.80 9.13 1.10
N ARG A 414 17.20 9.19 -0.17
CA ARG A 414 16.42 9.84 -1.22
C ARG A 414 16.30 8.94 -2.43
N GLN A 415 15.10 8.81 -2.99
CA GLN A 415 14.86 8.00 -4.18
C GLN A 415 13.90 8.66 -5.16
N GLY A 416 14.30 8.69 -6.42
CA GLY A 416 13.48 9.17 -7.53
C GLY A 416 12.50 8.09 -7.97
N ARG A 417 11.29 8.51 -8.31
CA ARG A 417 10.20 7.61 -8.70
C ARG A 417 9.78 7.79 -10.15
N ARG A 418 9.22 6.71 -10.71
CA ARG A 418 8.67 6.63 -12.07
C ARG A 418 7.17 6.47 -12.00
N ASN A 419 6.43 7.45 -12.50
CA ASN A 419 4.98 7.39 -12.64
C ASN A 419 4.60 6.41 -13.74
N LEU A 420 3.68 5.49 -13.43
CA LEU A 420 3.16 4.50 -14.37
C LEU A 420 1.72 4.85 -14.76
N ASP A 421 1.56 5.96 -15.46
CA ASP A 421 0.27 6.58 -15.78
C ASP A 421 0.03 6.77 -17.29
N GLY A 422 -1.14 7.31 -17.65
CA GLY A 422 -1.52 7.56 -19.03
C GLY A 422 -0.52 8.45 -19.77
N TYR A 423 -0.02 9.52 -19.14
CA TYR A 423 0.98 10.41 -19.73
C TYR A 423 2.26 9.65 -20.07
N ARG A 424 2.82 8.91 -19.11
CA ARG A 424 4.09 8.21 -19.30
C ARG A 424 3.97 7.15 -20.38
N MET A 425 2.90 6.34 -20.33
CA MET A 425 2.65 5.30 -21.30
C MET A 425 2.45 5.85 -22.72
N TYR A 426 1.82 7.02 -22.86
CA TYR A 426 1.53 7.62 -24.17
C TYR A 426 2.72 8.40 -24.75
N TYR A 427 3.39 9.23 -23.94
CA TYR A 427 4.41 10.18 -24.44
C TYR A 427 5.84 9.72 -24.25
N ASN A 428 6.15 8.93 -23.22
CA ASN A 428 7.51 8.45 -22.96
C ASN A 428 7.55 6.94 -22.67
N PRO A 429 7.02 6.09 -23.58
CA PRO A 429 7.02 4.64 -23.38
C PRO A 429 8.45 4.05 -23.32
N ASP A 430 9.42 4.72 -23.93
CA ASP A 430 10.85 4.37 -23.88
C ASP A 430 11.40 4.34 -22.44
N LEU A 431 10.85 5.18 -21.57
CA LEU A 431 11.19 5.22 -20.16
C LEU A 431 10.53 4.10 -19.35
N LEU A 432 9.81 3.16 -19.97
CA LEU A 432 9.10 2.06 -19.31
C LEU A 432 9.48 0.68 -19.84
N GLU A 433 10.24 0.57 -20.93
CA GLU A 433 10.46 -0.69 -21.67
C GLU A 433 11.12 -1.80 -20.84
N ASP A 434 11.94 -1.44 -19.84
CA ASP A 434 12.50 -2.38 -18.89
C ASP A 434 11.40 -3.03 -18.03
N LEU A 435 10.39 -2.26 -17.62
CA LEU A 435 9.25 -2.72 -16.80
C LEU A 435 8.23 -3.46 -17.66
N PHE A 436 7.71 -2.84 -18.72
CA PHE A 436 6.66 -3.40 -19.58
C PHE A 436 6.60 -2.67 -20.94
N ASN A 437 5.89 -3.26 -21.91
CA ASN A 437 5.60 -2.58 -23.17
C ASN A 437 4.26 -1.83 -23.04
N ALA A 438 4.32 -0.50 -23.07
CA ALA A 438 3.13 0.35 -22.91
C ALA A 438 1.99 -0.03 -23.87
N LYS A 439 2.29 -0.41 -25.12
CA LYS A 439 1.26 -0.77 -26.12
C LYS A 439 0.46 -2.02 -25.77
N ASP A 440 1.06 -2.93 -25.01
CA ASP A 440 0.44 -4.21 -24.67
C ASP A 440 -0.49 -4.06 -23.45
N VAL A 441 -0.30 -3.00 -22.66
CA VAL A 441 -1.05 -2.76 -21.42
C VAL A 441 -2.07 -1.62 -21.53
N PHE A 442 -1.81 -0.61 -22.37
CA PHE A 442 -2.62 0.61 -22.49
C PHE A 442 -4.10 0.32 -22.69
N ASP A 443 -4.94 0.89 -21.82
CA ASP A 443 -6.38 0.67 -21.85
C ASP A 443 -6.99 1.34 -23.11
N PRO A 444 -7.64 0.58 -24.01
CA PRO A 444 -8.24 1.13 -25.23
C PRO A 444 -9.44 2.05 -24.98
N SER A 445 -9.99 2.11 -23.76
CA SER A 445 -11.05 3.05 -23.37
C SER A 445 -10.56 4.47 -23.18
N ARG A 446 -9.25 4.68 -22.99
CA ARG A 446 -8.67 6.01 -22.79
C ARG A 446 -8.92 6.93 -23.98
N PRO A 447 -9.35 8.18 -23.74
CA PRO A 447 -9.35 9.21 -24.76
C PRO A 447 -7.94 9.44 -25.31
N ILE A 448 -7.83 9.53 -26.64
CA ILE A 448 -6.56 9.86 -27.31
C ILE A 448 -6.70 11.13 -28.17
N PRO A 449 -5.67 12.00 -28.21
CA PRO A 449 -4.42 11.90 -27.47
C PRO A 449 -4.61 12.11 -25.96
N VAL A 450 -3.79 11.44 -25.14
CA VAL A 450 -3.68 11.75 -23.71
C VAL A 450 -3.24 13.21 -23.54
N PRO A 451 -3.77 13.98 -22.57
CA PRO A 451 -3.35 15.38 -22.38
C PRO A 451 -1.86 15.54 -22.04
N PRO A 452 -1.15 16.53 -22.61
CA PRO A 452 0.26 16.80 -22.29
C PRO A 452 0.41 17.46 -20.92
N MET A 453 1.53 17.19 -20.22
CA MET A 453 1.88 17.89 -18.98
C MET A 453 2.18 19.36 -19.27
N GLY A 454 1.61 20.26 -18.46
CA GLY A 454 1.67 21.72 -18.61
C GLY A 454 2.85 22.39 -17.93
#